data_AF-A0A7X6M8K8-F1
#
_entry.id   AF-A0A7X6M8K8-F1
#
_cell.length_a   1.000
_cell.length_b   1.000
_cell.length_c   1.000
_cell.angle_alpha   90.00
_cell.angle_beta   90.00
_cell.angle_gamma   90.00
#
_symmetry.space_group_name_H-M   'P 1'
#
loop_
_entity.id
_entity.type
_entity.pdbx_description
1 polymer ?
#
loop_
_entity_poly.entity_id
_entity_poly.type
_entity_poly.pdbx_seq_one_letter_code
_entity_poly.pdbx_strand_id
1 'polypeptide(L)'
;MSPWRYAVNLAATETERKEVAELVNAGFTGKWMPFTAPERVNGVWAAIVEATEAGRLGWKAKVATENKPGKDRLICVYTRDWRDRRDVARVLGELRAMGIDQRLSYKEDAATHALLYGQGASLYVAGPGSEGFTQRRDACTTEDQHPIFGAPGEELERTPEEIFARAEPYGPFPS
;
A
#
# COMPACT_ATOMS: atom_id res chain seq x y z
N MET A 1 -7.62 -12.73 15.47
CA MET A 1 -8.05 -12.34 14.10
C MET A 1 -7.07 -11.31 13.57
N SER A 2 -6.64 -11.46 12.32
CA SER A 2 -5.70 -10.50 11.70
C SER A 2 -6.40 -9.13 11.57
N PRO A 3 -5.77 -8.02 12.00
CA PRO A 3 -6.41 -6.71 12.10
C PRO A 3 -6.53 -5.98 10.75
N TRP A 4 -6.58 -6.72 9.63
CA TRP A 4 -6.54 -6.17 8.29
C TRP A 4 -7.47 -6.93 7.34
N ARG A 5 -8.12 -6.19 6.45
CA ARG A 5 -8.80 -6.70 5.25
C ARG A 5 -8.01 -6.35 4.02
N TYR A 6 -8.14 -7.15 2.96
CA TYR A 6 -7.28 -7.08 1.77
C TYR A 6 -8.09 -7.08 0.49
N ALA A 7 -7.57 -6.38 -0.53
CA ALA A 7 -8.00 -6.47 -1.92
C ALA A 7 -6.76 -6.74 -2.79
N VAL A 8 -6.91 -7.49 -3.87
CA VAL A 8 -5.83 -7.81 -4.81
C VAL A 8 -6.31 -7.63 -6.23
N ASN A 9 -5.40 -7.23 -7.12
CA ASN A 9 -5.69 -7.04 -8.54
C ASN A 9 -6.00 -8.40 -9.19
N LEU A 10 -7.26 -8.57 -9.59
CA LEU A 10 -7.74 -9.79 -10.23
C LEU A 10 -7.51 -9.78 -11.74
N ALA A 11 -7.37 -8.59 -12.33
CA ALA A 11 -7.07 -8.40 -13.75
C ALA A 11 -5.59 -8.67 -14.10
N ALA A 12 -4.70 -8.78 -13.10
CA ALA A 12 -3.29 -9.08 -13.32
C ALA A 12 -3.09 -10.48 -13.90
N THR A 13 -2.35 -10.55 -15.01
CA THR A 13 -1.90 -11.79 -15.65
C THR A 13 -0.92 -12.57 -14.77
N GLU A 14 -0.70 -13.84 -15.07
CA GLU A 14 0.28 -14.66 -14.34
C GLU A 14 1.70 -14.08 -14.42
N THR A 15 2.09 -13.55 -15.58
CA THR A 15 3.38 -12.87 -15.78
C THR A 15 3.49 -11.65 -14.88
N GLU A 16 2.50 -10.76 -14.89
CA GLU A 16 2.50 -9.57 -14.02
C GLU A 16 2.54 -9.95 -12.53
N ARG A 17 1.87 -11.03 -12.13
CA ARG A 17 1.92 -11.52 -10.74
C ARG A 17 3.33 -11.99 -10.35
N LYS A 18 4.04 -12.67 -11.26
CA LYS A 18 5.44 -13.10 -11.07
C LYS A 18 6.38 -11.89 -10.97
N GLU A 19 6.25 -10.93 -11.88
CA GLU A 19 7.03 -9.69 -11.84
C GLU A 19 6.81 -8.91 -10.54
N VAL A 20 5.54 -8.79 -10.10
CA VAL A 20 5.23 -8.17 -8.81
C VAL A 20 5.83 -8.95 -7.65
N ALA A 21 5.83 -10.28 -7.71
CA ALA A 21 6.42 -11.11 -6.67
C ALA A 21 7.92 -10.86 -6.52
N GLU A 22 8.65 -10.78 -7.63
CA GLU A 22 10.06 -10.43 -7.65
C GLU A 22 10.32 -9.03 -7.06
N LEU A 23 9.52 -8.03 -7.44
CA LEU A 23 9.63 -6.67 -6.92
C LEU A 23 9.32 -6.58 -5.41
N VAL A 24 8.32 -7.34 -4.96
CA VAL A 24 7.97 -7.47 -3.55
C VAL A 24 9.15 -8.05 -2.77
N ASN A 25 9.76 -9.14 -3.24
CA ASN A 25 10.90 -9.80 -2.61
C ASN A 25 12.16 -8.92 -2.61
N ALA A 26 12.37 -8.13 -3.65
CA ALA A 26 13.44 -7.15 -3.73
C ALA A 26 13.17 -5.85 -2.92
N GLY A 27 12.01 -5.73 -2.25
CA GLY A 27 11.68 -4.55 -1.45
C GLY A 27 11.39 -3.29 -2.27
N PHE A 28 11.11 -3.44 -3.57
CA PHE A 28 10.85 -2.33 -4.49
C PHE A 28 9.38 -1.89 -4.55
N THR A 29 8.46 -2.60 -3.88
CA THR A 29 7.09 -2.12 -3.73
C THR A 29 7.00 -0.92 -2.77
N GLY A 30 5.88 -0.21 -2.84
CA GLY A 30 5.52 0.80 -1.85
C GLY A 30 4.02 1.01 -1.80
N LYS A 31 3.57 1.97 -0.99
CA LYS A 31 2.14 2.21 -0.76
C LYS A 31 1.81 3.66 -0.48
N TRP A 32 0.70 4.12 -1.04
CA TRP A 32 -0.02 5.30 -0.56
C TRP A 32 -0.80 4.96 0.72
N MET A 33 -0.85 5.92 1.66
CA MET A 33 -1.44 5.72 2.99
C MET A 33 -2.54 6.76 3.30
N PRO A 34 -3.74 6.62 2.72
CA PRO A 34 -4.91 7.37 3.18
C PRO A 34 -5.35 6.97 4.59
N PHE A 35 -5.69 7.98 5.39
CA PHE A 35 -6.28 7.86 6.72
C PHE A 35 -7.74 8.34 6.64
N THR A 36 -8.69 7.41 6.75
CA THR A 36 -10.10 7.70 6.52
C THR A 36 -10.89 7.68 7.83
N ALA A 37 -11.72 8.69 8.06
CA ALA A 37 -12.61 8.74 9.22
C ALA A 37 -13.50 7.48 9.31
N PRO A 38 -13.77 6.95 10.52
CA PRO A 38 -14.55 5.74 10.73
C PRO A 38 -15.92 5.73 10.02
N GLU A 39 -16.54 6.89 9.87
CA GLU A 39 -17.87 7.06 9.27
C GLU A 39 -17.84 6.90 7.74
N ARG A 40 -16.69 7.21 7.10
CA ARG A 40 -16.51 7.15 5.65
C ARG A 40 -15.77 5.90 5.17
N VAL A 41 -15.03 5.23 6.06
CA VAL A 41 -14.10 4.16 5.70
C VAL A 41 -14.78 3.00 4.96
N ASN A 42 -16.03 2.66 5.28
CA ASN A 42 -16.73 1.56 4.61
C ASN A 42 -16.91 1.85 3.11
N GLY A 43 -17.37 3.06 2.77
CA GLY A 43 -17.58 3.47 1.38
C GLY A 43 -16.26 3.65 0.63
N VAL A 44 -15.27 4.30 1.26
CA VAL A 44 -13.94 4.48 0.66
C VAL A 44 -13.26 3.13 0.43
N TRP A 45 -13.35 2.20 1.39
CA TRP A 45 -12.82 0.86 1.23
C TRP A 45 -13.50 0.11 0.10
N ALA A 46 -14.83 0.14 -0.02
CA ALA A 46 -15.54 -0.50 -1.12
C ALA A 46 -15.08 0.00 -2.50
N ALA A 47 -14.90 1.32 -2.65
CA ALA A 47 -14.37 1.90 -3.90
C ALA A 47 -12.93 1.44 -4.20
N ILE A 48 -12.06 1.41 -3.18
CA ILE A 48 -10.69 0.93 -3.31
C ILE A 48 -10.64 -0.57 -3.66
N VAL A 49 -11.52 -1.38 -3.09
CA VAL A 49 -11.65 -2.80 -3.42
C VAL A 49 -11.94 -2.96 -4.91
N GLU A 50 -13.02 -2.35 -5.39
CA GLU A 50 -13.44 -2.46 -6.78
C GLU A 50 -12.34 -2.00 -7.75
N ALA A 51 -11.72 -0.85 -7.47
CA ALA A 51 -10.66 -0.31 -8.30
C ALA A 51 -9.37 -1.15 -8.25
N THR A 52 -9.05 -1.77 -7.11
CA THR A 52 -7.92 -2.69 -6.99
C THR A 52 -8.18 -3.95 -7.82
N GLU A 53 -9.35 -4.57 -7.65
CA GLU A 53 -9.71 -5.81 -8.36
C GLU A 53 -9.73 -5.62 -9.88
N ALA A 54 -10.21 -4.46 -10.34
CA ALA A 54 -10.24 -4.07 -11.75
C ALA A 54 -8.87 -3.64 -12.30
N GLY A 55 -7.80 -3.64 -11.50
CA GLY A 55 -6.45 -3.22 -11.90
C GLY A 55 -6.29 -1.72 -12.13
N ARG A 56 -7.26 -0.90 -11.70
CA ARG A 56 -7.16 0.57 -11.74
C ARG A 56 -6.24 1.12 -10.65
N LEU A 57 -6.14 0.46 -9.49
CA LEU A 57 -5.10 0.79 -8.51
C LEU A 57 -3.83 -0.03 -8.78
N GLY A 58 -2.99 -0.27 -7.78
CA GLY A 58 -1.87 -1.20 -7.94
C GLY A 58 -2.25 -2.63 -7.58
N TRP A 59 -1.26 -3.45 -7.21
CA TRP A 59 -1.45 -4.90 -7.13
C TRP A 59 -2.24 -5.36 -5.89
N LYS A 60 -2.25 -4.57 -4.81
CA LYS A 60 -2.91 -4.89 -3.54
C LYS A 60 -3.33 -3.64 -2.78
N ALA A 61 -4.40 -3.76 -2.00
CA ALA A 61 -4.76 -2.80 -0.98
C ALA A 61 -5.07 -3.53 0.33
N LYS A 62 -4.94 -2.83 1.47
CA LYS A 62 -5.41 -3.32 2.76
C LYS A 62 -5.92 -2.21 3.65
N VAL A 63 -6.88 -2.51 4.51
CA VAL A 63 -7.44 -1.57 5.48
C VAL A 63 -7.38 -2.14 6.90
N ALA A 64 -6.99 -1.29 7.85
CA ALA A 64 -6.99 -1.65 9.26
C ALA A 64 -8.43 -1.87 9.73
N THR A 65 -8.71 -3.02 10.33
CA THR A 65 -10.05 -3.36 10.86
C THR A 65 -10.27 -2.86 12.29
N GLU A 66 -9.20 -2.46 12.98
CA GLU A 66 -9.29 -1.96 14.34
C GLU A 66 -10.08 -0.65 14.39
N ASN A 67 -11.18 -0.65 15.13
CA ASN A 67 -11.98 0.54 15.37
C ASN A 67 -11.50 1.25 16.64
N LYS A 68 -10.58 2.21 16.50
CA LYS A 68 -10.15 3.08 17.62
C LYS A 68 -10.99 4.35 17.61
N PRO A 69 -11.84 4.62 18.62
CA PRO A 69 -12.65 5.83 18.67
C PRO A 69 -11.80 7.09 18.49
N GLY A 70 -12.24 8.01 17.63
CA GLY A 70 -11.54 9.26 17.35
C GLY A 70 -10.24 9.12 16.55
N LYS A 71 -9.95 7.94 15.97
CA LYS A 71 -8.80 7.74 15.08
C LYS A 71 -9.25 7.31 13.69
N ASP A 72 -8.69 7.95 12.68
CA ASP A 72 -8.84 7.56 11.30
C ASP A 72 -8.27 6.15 11.05
N ARG A 73 -8.94 5.39 10.18
CA ARG A 73 -8.49 4.07 9.75
C ARG A 73 -7.49 4.20 8.60
N LEU A 74 -6.34 3.56 8.77
CA LEU A 74 -5.33 3.48 7.73
C LEU A 74 -5.76 2.49 6.64
N ILE A 75 -5.75 2.98 5.40
CA ILE A 75 -5.79 2.17 4.20
C ILE A 75 -4.41 2.28 3.54
N CYS A 76 -3.87 1.15 3.10
CA CYS A 76 -2.64 1.07 2.33
C CYS A 76 -2.98 0.62 0.91
N VAL A 77 -2.60 1.40 -0.09
CA VAL A 77 -2.78 1.06 -1.51
C VAL A 77 -1.42 0.92 -2.14
N TYR A 78 -1.06 -0.31 -2.51
CA TYR A 78 0.29 -0.66 -2.95
C TYR A 78 0.47 -0.44 -4.44
N THR A 79 1.62 0.08 -4.84
CA THR A 79 2.09 0.07 -6.23
C THR A 79 3.13 -1.03 -6.42
N ARG A 80 3.44 -1.37 -7.67
CA ARG A 80 4.35 -2.47 -7.99
C ARG A 80 5.82 -2.10 -7.78
N ASP A 81 6.18 -0.88 -8.18
CA ASP A 81 7.54 -0.38 -8.06
C ASP A 81 7.49 1.10 -7.64
N TRP A 82 8.16 1.46 -6.54
CA TRP A 82 8.23 2.87 -6.11
C TRP A 82 9.04 3.74 -7.07
N ARG A 83 9.95 3.15 -7.85
CA ARG A 83 10.80 3.85 -8.84
C ARG A 83 10.01 4.22 -10.08
N ASP A 84 8.94 3.47 -10.39
CA ASP A 84 8.00 3.83 -11.45
C ASP A 84 7.09 4.97 -11.00
N ARG A 85 7.61 6.18 -11.12
CA ARG A 85 6.89 7.41 -10.77
C ARG A 85 5.60 7.60 -11.57
N ARG A 86 5.48 6.98 -12.75
CA ARG A 86 4.25 7.04 -13.56
C ARG A 86 3.17 6.18 -12.92
N ASP A 87 3.48 4.95 -12.52
CA ASP A 87 2.54 4.10 -11.79
C ASP A 87 2.16 4.71 -10.44
N VAL A 88 3.13 5.28 -9.71
CA VAL A 88 2.87 5.98 -8.44
C VAL A 88 1.93 7.17 -8.63
N ALA A 89 2.11 7.96 -9.69
CA ALA A 89 1.23 9.09 -10.03
C ALA A 89 -0.16 8.64 -10.49
N ARG A 90 -0.22 7.57 -11.30
CA ARG A 90 -1.47 6.98 -11.79
C ARG A 90 -2.36 6.52 -10.63
N VAL A 91 -1.79 5.76 -9.68
CA VAL A 91 -2.51 5.33 -8.48
C VAL A 91 -2.92 6.51 -7.61
N LEU A 92 -2.08 7.56 -7.50
CA LEU A 92 -2.47 8.79 -6.80
C LEU A 92 -3.68 9.46 -7.47
N GLY A 93 -3.69 9.59 -8.80
CA GLY A 93 -4.80 10.18 -9.56
C GLY A 93 -6.11 9.42 -9.35
N GLU A 94 -6.07 8.09 -9.38
CA GLU A 94 -7.25 7.25 -9.08
C GLU A 94 -7.77 7.48 -7.65
N LEU A 95 -6.88 7.63 -6.66
CA LEU A 95 -7.30 7.98 -5.30
C LEU A 95 -7.93 9.38 -5.22
N ARG A 96 -7.42 10.36 -5.98
CA ARG A 96 -8.03 11.70 -6.08
C ARG A 96 -9.41 11.64 -6.74
N ALA A 97 -9.57 10.87 -7.80
CA ALA A 97 -10.86 10.68 -8.48
C ALA A 97 -11.93 10.06 -7.55
N MET A 98 -11.52 9.32 -6.52
CA MET A 98 -12.40 8.79 -5.46
C MET A 98 -12.74 9.81 -4.35
N GLY A 99 -12.27 11.06 -4.47
CA GLY A 99 -12.51 12.13 -3.48
C GLY A 99 -11.64 12.01 -2.22
N ILE A 100 -10.50 11.31 -2.30
CA ILE A 100 -9.50 11.31 -1.24
C ILE A 100 -8.62 12.52 -1.46
N ASP A 101 -8.96 13.67 -0.87
CA ASP A 101 -8.26 14.95 -1.11
C ASP A 101 -7.26 15.35 -0.02
N GLN A 102 -7.13 14.57 1.04
CA GLN A 102 -6.16 14.84 2.11
C GLN A 102 -4.71 14.78 1.62
N ARG A 103 -3.78 15.30 2.44
CA ARG A 103 -2.35 15.02 2.24
C ARG A 103 -2.12 13.51 2.27
N LEU A 104 -1.45 12.98 1.25
CA LEU A 104 -1.11 11.55 1.18
C LEU A 104 0.39 11.37 1.32
N SER A 105 0.75 10.40 2.14
CA SER A 105 2.11 9.92 2.30
C SER A 105 2.29 8.62 1.54
N TYR A 106 3.42 8.49 0.87
CA TYR A 106 3.86 7.25 0.23
C TYR A 106 5.07 6.69 0.97
N LYS A 107 5.09 5.38 1.19
CA LYS A 107 6.22 4.67 1.82
C LYS A 107 6.53 3.38 1.06
N GLU A 108 7.79 3.22 0.67
CA GLU A 108 8.36 1.98 0.17
C GLU A 108 8.38 0.90 1.25
N ASP A 109 8.24 -0.36 0.85
CA ASP A 109 8.20 -1.48 1.80
C ASP A 109 9.53 -1.67 2.53
N ALA A 110 10.66 -1.42 1.88
CA ALA A 110 11.99 -1.45 2.51
C ALA A 110 12.08 -0.56 3.77
N ALA A 111 11.47 0.63 3.77
CA ALA A 111 11.44 1.49 4.95
C ALA A 111 10.58 0.93 6.11
N THR A 112 9.70 -0.04 5.85
CA THR A 112 8.99 -0.78 6.90
C THR A 112 9.94 -1.78 7.57
N HIS A 113 10.79 -2.45 6.80
CA HIS A 113 11.79 -3.39 7.30
C HIS A 113 12.97 -2.68 7.98
N ALA A 114 13.28 -1.44 7.58
CA ALA A 114 14.23 -0.56 8.27
C ALA A 114 13.67 0.05 9.58
N LEU A 115 12.44 -0.27 9.97
CA LEU A 115 11.72 0.33 11.11
C LEU A 115 11.64 1.87 11.08
N LEU A 116 11.70 2.48 9.89
CA LEU A 116 11.63 3.93 9.72
C LEU A 116 10.18 4.40 9.84
N TYR A 117 9.79 4.91 11.01
CA TYR A 117 8.44 5.41 11.29
C TYR A 117 8.46 6.85 11.79
N GLY A 118 7.29 7.50 11.74
CA GLY A 118 7.12 8.86 12.25
C GLY A 118 7.42 9.94 11.21
N GLN A 119 7.71 11.16 11.69
CA GLN A 119 7.97 12.28 10.81
C GLN A 119 9.25 12.05 9.99
N GLY A 120 9.20 12.40 8.70
CA GLY A 120 10.30 12.16 7.77
C GLY A 120 10.34 10.76 7.13
N ALA A 121 9.51 9.82 7.60
CA ALA A 121 9.53 8.45 7.06
C ALA A 121 8.95 8.30 5.65
N SER A 122 8.15 9.26 5.16
CA SER A 122 7.53 9.17 3.83
C SER A 122 8.55 9.47 2.73
N LEU A 123 8.66 8.57 1.74
CA LEU A 123 9.48 8.78 0.55
C LEU A 123 8.86 9.86 -0.35
N TYR A 124 7.58 9.69 -0.70
CA TYR A 124 6.82 10.69 -1.44
C TYR A 124 5.71 11.31 -0.59
N VAL A 125 5.38 12.54 -0.93
CA VAL A 125 4.24 13.27 -0.35
C VAL A 125 3.48 13.96 -1.47
N ALA A 126 2.16 13.76 -1.49
CA ALA A 126 1.23 14.54 -2.28
C ALA A 126 0.47 15.53 -1.37
N GLY A 127 0.48 16.80 -1.76
CA GLY A 127 -0.31 17.83 -1.07
C GLY A 127 -1.83 17.58 -1.25
N PRO A 128 -2.69 18.21 -0.43
CA PRO A 128 -4.13 18.08 -0.57
C PRO A 128 -4.61 18.44 -2.00
N GLY A 129 -5.49 17.62 -2.57
CA GLY A 129 -6.01 17.76 -3.95
C GLY A 129 -4.98 17.67 -5.09
N SER A 130 -3.68 17.56 -4.79
CA SER A 130 -2.63 17.49 -5.79
C SER A 130 -2.58 16.11 -6.44
N GLU A 131 -2.47 16.08 -7.76
CA GLU A 131 -2.15 14.89 -8.56
C GLU A 131 -0.63 14.66 -8.69
N GLY A 132 0.18 15.65 -8.33
CA GLY A 132 1.63 15.54 -8.24
C GLY A 132 2.13 15.21 -6.84
N PHE A 133 3.35 14.67 -6.76
CA PHE A 133 4.04 14.37 -5.51
C PHE A 133 5.52 14.77 -5.53
N THR A 134 6.08 15.00 -4.35
CA THR A 134 7.49 15.36 -4.15
C THR A 134 8.21 14.28 -3.36
N GLN A 135 9.45 13.97 -3.77
CA GLN A 135 10.36 13.12 -3.01
C GLN A 135 10.97 13.89 -1.84
N ARG A 136 10.94 13.29 -0.65
CA ARG A 136 11.33 13.96 0.61
C ARG A 136 12.65 13.44 1.19
N ARG A 137 13.09 12.27 0.75
CA ARG A 137 14.34 11.61 1.15
C ARG A 137 14.76 10.58 0.09
N ASP A 138 15.94 10.02 0.25
CA ASP A 138 16.34 8.82 -0.49
C ASP A 138 15.57 7.59 0.02
N ALA A 139 15.31 6.65 -0.87
CA ALA A 139 14.58 5.43 -0.56
C ALA A 139 15.47 4.48 0.25
N CYS A 140 14.86 3.79 1.22
CA CYS A 140 15.50 2.65 1.86
C CYS A 140 15.62 1.52 0.83
N THR A 141 16.67 0.74 0.96
CA THR A 141 16.90 -0.49 0.21
C THR A 141 16.86 -1.68 1.15
N THR A 142 17.02 -2.89 0.61
CA THR A 142 17.17 -4.10 1.41
C THR A 142 18.41 -4.07 2.31
N GLU A 143 19.42 -3.26 1.98
CA GLU A 143 20.63 -3.09 2.81
C GLU A 143 20.35 -2.35 4.11
N ASP A 144 19.28 -1.56 4.17
CA ASP A 144 18.84 -0.82 5.36
C ASP A 144 17.99 -1.66 6.33
N GLN A 145 17.81 -2.95 6.03
CA GLN A 145 16.93 -3.82 6.82
C GLN A 145 17.40 -3.93 8.28
N HIS A 146 16.45 -3.74 9.21
CA HIS A 146 16.74 -3.91 10.62
C HIS A 146 16.96 -5.40 10.96
N PRO A 147 17.96 -5.76 11.79
CA PRO A 147 18.31 -7.17 12.08
C PRO A 147 17.20 -8.03 12.69
N ILE A 148 16.15 -7.41 13.24
CA ILE A 148 14.96 -8.12 13.76
C ILE A 148 14.22 -8.90 12.65
N PHE A 149 14.41 -8.52 11.39
CA PHE A 149 13.85 -9.18 10.22
C PHE A 149 14.86 -10.12 9.55
N GLY A 150 15.94 -10.50 10.24
CA GLY A 150 17.01 -11.33 9.69
C GLY A 150 18.06 -10.55 8.91
N ALA A 151 19.10 -11.25 8.44
CA ALA A 151 20.14 -10.64 7.62
C ALA A 151 19.59 -10.25 6.23
N PRO A 152 20.12 -9.18 5.61
CA PRO A 152 19.75 -8.81 4.24
C PRO A 152 19.94 -10.01 3.29
N GLY A 153 18.85 -10.44 2.65
CA GLY A 153 18.86 -11.52 1.65
C GLY A 153 18.56 -12.93 2.17
N GLU A 154 18.40 -13.14 3.49
CA GLU A 154 18.06 -14.47 4.04
C GLU A 154 16.56 -14.76 4.11
N GLU A 155 15.72 -13.73 4.13
CA GLU A 155 14.29 -13.90 4.36
C GLU A 155 13.50 -13.01 3.39
N LEU A 156 12.39 -13.54 2.87
CA LEU A 156 11.41 -12.96 1.93
C LEU A 156 11.40 -13.57 0.51
N GLU A 157 11.74 -14.84 0.32
CA GLU A 157 11.28 -15.54 -0.90
C GLU A 157 9.78 -15.81 -0.76
N ARG A 158 8.95 -14.90 -1.28
CA ARG A 158 7.49 -15.07 -1.32
C ARG A 158 7.04 -15.49 -2.71
N THR A 159 6.12 -16.44 -2.79
CA THR A 159 5.56 -16.87 -4.07
C THR A 159 4.47 -15.90 -4.55
N PRO A 160 4.15 -15.89 -5.86
CA PRO A 160 2.99 -15.15 -6.36
C PRO A 160 1.69 -15.52 -5.63
N GLU A 161 1.50 -16.79 -5.30
CA GLU A 161 0.33 -17.27 -4.56
C GLU A 161 0.24 -16.65 -3.17
N GLU A 162 1.36 -16.57 -2.43
CA GLU A 162 1.39 -15.96 -1.09
C GLU A 162 1.13 -14.45 -1.13
N ILE A 163 1.66 -13.78 -2.14
CA ILE A 163 1.53 -12.33 -2.32
C ILE A 163 0.08 -11.95 -2.65
N PHE A 164 -0.53 -12.70 -3.57
CA PHE A 164 -1.89 -12.50 -4.04
C PHE A 164 -2.95 -13.28 -3.25
N ALA A 165 -2.56 -14.04 -2.22
CA ALA A 165 -3.49 -14.75 -1.34
C ALA A 165 -4.47 -13.77 -0.70
N ARG A 166 -5.76 -14.10 -0.78
CA ARG A 166 -6.84 -13.41 -0.05
C ARG A 166 -7.00 -14.08 1.31
N ALA A 167 -6.64 -13.39 2.38
CA ALA A 167 -6.76 -13.93 3.74
C ALA A 167 -8.17 -13.79 4.36
N GLU A 168 -9.03 -12.87 3.89
CA GLU A 168 -10.37 -12.63 4.45
C GLU A 168 -11.30 -11.99 3.40
N PRO A 169 -12.62 -12.24 3.41
CA PRO A 169 -13.56 -11.66 2.45
C PRO A 169 -13.93 -10.21 2.82
N TYR A 170 -14.34 -9.47 1.81
CA TYR A 170 -14.95 -8.16 1.99
C TYR A 170 -16.25 -8.27 2.81
N GLY A 171 -16.54 -7.26 3.63
CA GLY A 171 -17.75 -7.22 4.46
C GLY A 171 -17.85 -5.90 5.24
N PRO A 172 -18.93 -5.65 6.00
CA PRO A 172 -18.99 -4.50 6.90
C PRO A 172 -17.93 -4.63 7.99
N PHE A 173 -17.29 -3.54 8.38
CA PHE A 173 -16.38 -3.58 9.53
C PHE A 173 -17.19 -3.98 10.79
N PRO A 174 -16.62 -4.74 11.73
CA PRO A 174 -17.29 -4.99 12.99
C PRO A 174 -17.66 -3.63 13.62
N SER A 175 -18.92 -3.53 14.05
CA SER A 175 -19.49 -2.38 14.76
C SER A 175 -18.73 -2.11 16.05
#